data_AF-A0MK85-F1
#
_entry.id   AF-A0MK85-F1
#
_cell.length_a   1.000
_cell.length_b   1.000
_cell.length_c   1.000
_cell.angle_alpha   90.00
_cell.angle_beta   90.00
_cell.angle_gamma   90.00
#
_symmetry.space_group_name_H-M   'P 1'
#
loop_
_entity.id
_entity.type
_entity.pdbx_description
1 polymer ?
#
loop_
_entity_poly.entity_id
_entity_poly.type
_entity_poly.pdbx_seq_one_letter_code
_entity_poly.pdbx_strand_id
1 'polypeptide(L)'
;YAYADSPGISECKTVEGMQGFRATYFFNGTWYVTHVQKKTSDSVCQTFAASKLSNTTYAVNYTYADSNGQNNVRCEAQRGEERKITFTCKKGGNTIFTAVFVVMDTDYTDYALFYRCVTMTSTGKIDDNYLVLSRIDGDQQIPGRLTDLTSGLGLQSCQEIRTQVA
;
A
#
# COMPACT_ATOMS: atom_id res chain seq x y z
N TYR A 1 13.22 -1.27 -21.20
CA TYR A 1 11.81 -1.65 -21.37
C TYR A 1 10.98 -0.57 -20.71
N ALA A 2 10.16 0.16 -21.48
CA ALA A 2 9.31 1.22 -20.94
C ALA A 2 8.07 0.55 -20.33
N TYR A 3 7.91 0.66 -19.02
CA TYR A 3 6.70 0.21 -18.33
C TYR A 3 5.58 1.18 -18.70
N ALA A 4 4.52 0.68 -19.36
CA ALA A 4 3.34 1.48 -19.63
C ALA A 4 2.66 1.83 -18.30
N ASP A 5 2.30 3.10 -18.11
CA ASP A 5 1.44 3.52 -17.02
C ASP A 5 0.19 2.64 -16.97
N SER A 6 -0.21 2.20 -15.77
CA SER A 6 -1.44 1.41 -15.59
C SER A 6 -2.60 2.17 -16.25
N PRO A 7 -3.40 1.54 -17.13
CA PRO A 7 -4.53 2.18 -17.81
C PRO A 7 -5.64 2.60 -16.83
N GLY A 8 -5.49 2.30 -15.54
CA GLY A 8 -6.54 2.43 -14.55
C GLY A 8 -7.53 1.27 -14.58
N ILE A 9 -8.46 1.28 -13.63
CA ILE A 9 -9.59 0.35 -13.55
C ILE A 9 -10.88 1.16 -13.36
N SER A 10 -12.03 0.55 -13.65
CA SER A 10 -13.34 1.19 -13.46
C SER A 10 -13.80 1.21 -12.00
N GLU A 11 -13.39 0.22 -11.21
CA GLU A 11 -13.76 0.07 -9.80
C GLU A 11 -12.75 -0.77 -9.03
N CYS A 12 -12.73 -0.60 -7.71
CA CYS A 12 -11.90 -1.44 -6.84
C CYS A 12 -12.40 -2.88 -6.82
N LYS A 13 -11.49 -3.84 -6.94
CA LYS A 13 -11.79 -5.26 -6.78
C LYS A 13 -12.34 -5.54 -5.38
N THR A 14 -13.28 -6.48 -5.33
CA THR A 14 -13.68 -7.11 -4.08
C THR A 14 -12.68 -8.21 -3.76
N VAL A 15 -11.89 -7.99 -2.71
CA VAL A 15 -10.87 -8.90 -2.22
C VAL A 15 -11.21 -9.32 -0.80
N GLU A 16 -11.00 -10.60 -0.47
CA GLU A 16 -11.22 -11.10 0.88
C GLU A 16 -10.10 -10.64 1.80
N GLY A 17 -10.47 -9.98 2.91
CA GLY A 17 -9.55 -9.62 3.97
C GLY A 17 -9.43 -10.72 5.02
N MET A 18 -8.27 -10.77 5.68
CA MET A 18 -7.93 -11.74 6.72
C MET A 18 -9.03 -11.82 7.79
N GLN A 19 -9.54 -13.03 8.03
CA GLN A 19 -10.47 -13.31 9.12
C GLN A 19 -9.82 -12.93 10.47
N GLY A 20 -10.56 -12.19 11.31
CA GLY A 20 -10.06 -11.78 12.63
C GLY A 20 -8.92 -10.77 12.61
N PHE A 21 -8.68 -10.07 11.49
CA PHE A 21 -7.66 -9.03 11.37
C PHE A 21 -7.69 -8.02 12.53
N ARG A 22 -6.54 -7.81 13.16
CA ARG A 22 -6.37 -6.85 14.26
C ARG A 22 -5.61 -5.61 13.80
N ALA A 23 -6.37 -4.62 13.32
CA ALA A 23 -5.82 -3.36 12.81
C ALA A 23 -4.81 -2.71 13.78
N THR A 24 -5.03 -2.75 15.09
CA THR A 24 -4.08 -2.19 16.08
C THR A 24 -2.67 -2.77 15.99
N TYR A 25 -2.50 -4.05 15.63
CA TYR A 25 -1.17 -4.64 15.49
C TYR A 25 -0.52 -4.30 14.15
N PHE A 26 -1.32 -4.17 13.10
CA PHE A 26 -0.82 -3.77 11.78
C PHE A 26 -0.39 -2.30 11.74
N PHE A 27 -1.22 -1.39 12.30
CA PHE A 27 -0.95 0.04 12.37
C PHE A 27 -0.07 0.40 13.57
N ASN A 28 1.10 -0.24 13.62
CA ASN A 28 2.13 0.01 14.61
C ASN A 28 3.50 -0.14 13.95
N GLY A 29 4.27 0.95 13.83
CA GLY A 29 5.63 0.93 13.30
C GLY A 29 5.71 1.08 11.77
N THR A 30 6.84 0.67 11.19
CA THR A 30 7.15 0.88 9.77
C THR A 30 6.89 -0.38 8.96
N TRP A 31 6.48 -0.19 7.71
CA TRP A 31 6.36 -1.22 6.69
C TRP A 31 7.14 -0.82 5.44
N TYR A 32 7.86 -1.79 4.88
CA TYR A 32 8.63 -1.67 3.65
C TYR A 32 7.91 -2.45 2.55
N VAL A 33 7.56 -1.78 1.45
CA VAL A 33 6.99 -2.47 0.28
C VAL A 33 8.12 -3.19 -0.45
N THR A 34 8.04 -4.51 -0.53
CA THR A 34 9.06 -5.36 -1.15
C THR A 34 8.65 -5.87 -2.52
N HIS A 35 7.35 -6.11 -2.73
CA HIS A 35 6.83 -6.55 -4.02
C HIS A 35 5.53 -5.86 -4.37
N VAL A 36 5.31 -5.65 -5.67
CA VAL A 36 4.11 -5.00 -6.22
C VAL A 36 3.64 -5.74 -7.47
N GLN A 37 2.34 -5.77 -7.72
CA GLN A 37 1.82 -6.32 -8.98
C GLN A 37 2.10 -5.40 -10.18
N LYS A 38 2.01 -4.08 -9.96
CA LYS A 38 2.09 -3.07 -11.02
C LYS A 38 2.94 -1.89 -10.59
N LYS A 39 3.67 -1.26 -11.51
CA LYS A 39 4.24 0.07 -11.29
C LYS A 39 3.15 1.14 -11.52
N THR A 40 2.34 1.42 -10.50
CA THR A 40 1.26 2.43 -10.60
C THR A 40 1.75 3.87 -10.44
N SER A 41 2.95 4.05 -9.89
CA SER A 41 3.64 5.34 -9.73
C SER A 41 5.12 5.09 -9.42
N ASP A 42 5.96 6.13 -9.47
CA ASP A 42 7.35 6.04 -9.02
C ASP A 42 7.48 5.80 -7.51
N SER A 43 6.45 6.13 -6.74
CA SER A 43 6.40 5.91 -5.29
C SER A 43 5.75 4.57 -4.91
N VAL A 44 5.46 3.68 -5.87
CA VAL A 44 4.73 2.43 -5.58
C VAL A 44 5.44 1.54 -4.55
N CYS A 45 6.78 1.55 -4.58
CA CYS A 45 7.68 0.80 -3.70
C CYS A 45 8.13 1.60 -2.46
N GLN A 46 7.31 2.56 -2.01
CA GLN A 46 7.63 3.41 -0.86
C GLN A 46 7.54 2.68 0.48
N THR A 47 8.42 3.05 1.41
CA THR A 47 8.28 2.75 2.83
C THR A 47 7.21 3.66 3.45
N PHE A 48 6.44 3.13 4.40
CA PHE A 48 5.48 3.95 5.14
C PHE A 48 5.45 3.61 6.63
N ALA A 49 5.19 4.62 7.44
CA ALA A 49 4.93 4.48 8.87
C ALA A 49 3.42 4.35 9.10
N ALA A 50 3.02 3.33 9.86
CA ALA A 50 1.64 3.05 10.20
C ALA A 50 1.44 3.25 11.71
N SER A 51 0.38 3.97 12.10
CA SER A 51 0.12 4.27 13.50
C SER A 51 -1.36 4.29 13.85
N LYS A 52 -1.66 3.96 15.10
CA LYS A 52 -2.96 4.15 15.74
C LYS A 52 -2.95 5.49 16.48
N LEU A 53 -3.82 6.42 16.09
CA LEU A 53 -3.93 7.74 16.73
C LEU A 53 -4.89 7.74 17.91
N SER A 54 -5.95 6.93 17.81
CA SER A 54 -6.98 6.78 18.82
C SER A 54 -7.55 5.35 18.77
N ASN A 55 -8.52 5.01 19.61
CA ASN A 55 -9.16 3.70 19.56
C ASN A 55 -9.81 3.35 18.22
N THR A 56 -10.23 4.35 17.46
CA THR A 56 -10.92 4.18 16.19
C THR A 56 -10.17 4.81 15.03
N THR A 57 -9.07 5.54 15.24
CA THR A 57 -8.40 6.27 14.15
C THR A 57 -7.01 5.70 13.87
N TYR A 58 -6.77 5.39 12.60
CA TYR A 58 -5.50 4.90 12.07
C TYR A 58 -4.91 5.88 11.08
N ALA A 59 -3.60 5.79 10.90
CA ALA A 59 -2.91 6.59 9.92
C ALA A 59 -1.72 5.89 9.26
N VAL A 60 -1.43 6.36 8.07
CA VAL A 60 -0.27 5.99 7.27
C VAL A 60 0.44 7.26 6.82
N ASN A 61 1.75 7.33 7.04
CA ASN A 61 2.60 8.42 6.57
C ASN A 61 3.65 7.87 5.64
N TYR A 62 3.93 8.60 4.56
CA TYR A 62 5.07 8.32 3.73
C TYR A 62 5.56 9.60 3.08
N THR A 63 6.80 9.54 2.61
CA THR A 63 7.47 10.65 1.96
C THR A 63 8.02 10.17 0.63
N TYR A 64 7.89 10.99 -0.41
CA TYR A 64 8.52 10.75 -1.70
C TYR A 64 9.07 12.06 -2.25
N ALA A 65 10.14 11.98 -3.03
CA ALA A 65 10.71 13.13 -3.72
C ALA A 65 10.21 13.15 -5.17
N ASP A 66 9.91 14.34 -5.68
CA ASP A 66 9.72 14.60 -7.11
C ASP A 66 10.54 15.85 -7.50
N SER A 67 10.37 16.32 -8.74
CA SER A 67 11.06 17.52 -9.25
C SER A 67 10.77 18.79 -8.44
N ASN A 68 9.70 18.81 -7.64
CA ASN A 68 9.30 19.95 -6.82
C ASN A 68 9.77 19.80 -5.35
N GLY A 69 10.58 18.78 -5.06
CA GLY A 69 11.17 18.54 -3.75
C GLY A 69 10.51 17.39 -2.99
N GLN A 70 10.63 17.44 -1.66
CA GLN A 70 10.13 16.38 -0.77
C GLN A 70 8.65 16.57 -0.46
N ASN A 71 7.86 15.51 -0.67
CA ASN A 71 6.42 15.51 -0.48
C ASN A 71 6.03 14.58 0.65
N ASN A 72 5.38 15.14 1.67
CA ASN A 72 4.87 14.38 2.81
C ASN A 72 3.38 14.12 2.62
N VAL A 73 3.01 12.83 2.61
CA VAL A 73 1.61 12.40 2.52
C VAL A 73 1.20 11.79 3.84
N ARG A 74 0.04 12.23 4.33
CA ARG A 74 -0.62 11.64 5.48
C ARG A 74 -2.01 11.17 5.13
N CYS A 75 -2.22 9.89 5.36
CA CYS A 75 -3.49 9.19 5.17
C CYS A 75 -4.11 8.91 6.53
N GLU A 76 -5.37 9.25 6.72
CA GLU A 76 -6.11 8.93 7.94
C GLU A 76 -7.42 8.23 7.63
N ALA A 77 -7.80 7.29 8.50
CA ALA A 77 -9.04 6.54 8.40
C ALA A 77 -9.66 6.36 9.79
N GLN A 78 -10.99 6.39 9.85
CA GLN A 78 -11.71 5.82 10.96
C GLN A 78 -11.87 4.31 10.72
N ARG A 79 -11.86 3.54 11.81
CA ARG A 79 -12.11 2.11 11.81
C ARG A 79 -13.55 1.91 11.34
N GLY A 80 -13.69 1.38 10.12
CA GLY A 80 -14.98 0.94 9.59
C GLY A 80 -15.44 -0.38 10.19
N GLU A 81 -16.64 -0.82 9.82
CA GLU A 81 -17.24 -2.09 10.23
C GLU A 81 -16.72 -3.30 9.42
N GLU A 82 -16.08 -3.03 8.28
CA GLU A 82 -15.61 -4.06 7.34
C GLU A 82 -14.11 -4.37 7.49
N ARG A 83 -13.66 -5.47 6.89
CA ARG A 83 -12.22 -5.82 6.72
C ARG A 83 -11.50 -4.92 5.70
N LYS A 84 -12.10 -3.77 5.39
CA LYS A 84 -11.64 -2.76 4.46
C LYS A 84 -11.52 -1.45 5.22
N ILE A 85 -10.42 -0.73 5.00
CA ILE A 85 -10.18 0.56 5.64
C ILE A 85 -9.99 1.60 4.54
N THR A 86 -10.86 2.60 4.52
CA THR A 86 -10.80 3.69 3.55
C THR A 86 -10.09 4.88 4.15
N PHE A 87 -8.92 5.19 3.60
CA PHE A 87 -8.09 6.32 3.98
C PHE A 87 -8.39 7.54 3.12
N THR A 88 -8.40 8.71 3.75
CA THR A 88 -8.30 10.01 3.08
C THR A 88 -6.86 10.49 3.17
N CYS A 89 -6.21 10.70 2.03
CA CYS A 89 -4.79 11.04 1.96
C CYS A 89 -4.57 12.50 1.55
N LYS A 90 -3.78 13.21 2.34
CA LYS A 90 -3.53 14.64 2.21
C LYS A 90 -2.06 14.97 2.01
N LYS A 91 -1.80 16.02 1.23
CA LYS A 91 -0.50 16.68 1.04
C LYS A 91 -0.69 18.19 1.22
N GLY A 92 0.05 18.79 2.15
CA GLY A 92 -0.09 20.22 2.47
C GLY A 92 -1.52 20.61 2.89
N GLY A 93 -2.24 19.73 3.58
CA GLY A 93 -3.64 19.93 4.01
C GLY A 93 -4.71 19.60 2.96
N ASN A 94 -4.34 19.49 1.68
CA ASN A 94 -5.27 19.20 0.59
C ASN A 94 -5.42 17.69 0.37
N THR A 95 -6.65 17.20 0.20
CA THR A 95 -6.91 15.80 -0.15
C THR A 95 -6.49 15.53 -1.59
N ILE A 96 -5.52 14.63 -1.77
CA ILE A 96 -4.96 14.30 -3.08
C ILE A 96 -5.51 12.98 -3.65
N PHE A 97 -5.89 12.05 -2.78
CA PHE A 97 -6.56 10.80 -3.16
C PHE A 97 -7.24 10.14 -1.95
N THR A 98 -8.11 9.18 -2.22
CA THR A 98 -8.57 8.20 -1.22
C THR A 98 -8.00 6.82 -1.53
N ALA A 99 -7.86 5.98 -0.51
CA ALA A 99 -7.37 4.62 -0.72
C ALA A 99 -8.11 3.59 0.13
N VAL A 100 -8.56 2.51 -0.52
CA VAL A 100 -9.13 1.33 0.14
C VAL A 100 -8.00 0.33 0.39
N PHE A 101 -7.78 -0.01 1.65
CA PHE A 101 -6.80 -0.99 2.08
C PHE A 101 -7.52 -2.25 2.57
N VAL A 102 -7.09 -3.41 2.08
CA VAL A 102 -7.56 -4.73 2.52
C VAL A 102 -6.35 -5.59 2.86
N VAL A 103 -6.14 -5.87 4.14
CA VAL A 103 -5.08 -6.78 4.59
C VAL A 103 -5.58 -8.20 4.39
N MET A 104 -4.97 -8.92 3.45
CA MET A 104 -5.38 -10.27 3.04
C MET A 104 -4.77 -11.33 3.96
N ASP A 105 -3.52 -11.13 4.36
CA ASP A 105 -2.83 -12.00 5.32
C ASP A 105 -1.67 -11.24 5.98
N THR A 106 -1.44 -11.46 7.28
CA THR A 106 -0.31 -10.87 8.01
C THR A 106 -0.09 -11.61 9.33
N ASP A 107 1.17 -11.75 9.72
CA ASP A 107 1.55 -12.15 11.08
C ASP A 107 1.83 -10.95 12.01
N TYR A 108 1.63 -9.74 11.49
CA TYR A 108 1.84 -8.44 12.12
C TYR A 108 3.31 -8.05 12.39
N THR A 109 4.20 -9.02 12.53
CA THR A 109 5.58 -8.83 12.99
C THR A 109 6.61 -8.95 11.89
N ASP A 110 6.32 -9.65 10.80
CA ASP A 110 7.31 -9.94 9.77
C ASP A 110 6.79 -9.50 8.41
N TYR A 111 5.55 -9.86 8.06
CA TYR A 111 5.01 -9.63 6.72
C TYR A 111 3.55 -9.20 6.67
N ALA A 112 3.14 -8.66 5.53
CA ALA A 112 1.74 -8.61 5.15
C ALA A 112 1.55 -8.72 3.63
N LEU A 113 0.51 -9.41 3.20
CA LEU A 113 -0.08 -9.28 1.88
C LEU A 113 -1.29 -8.35 2.00
N PHE A 114 -1.31 -7.26 1.24
CA PHE A 114 -2.47 -6.38 1.23
C PHE A 114 -2.78 -5.84 -0.16
N TYR A 115 -4.08 -5.70 -0.41
CA TYR A 115 -4.61 -5.06 -1.60
C TYR A 115 -4.84 -3.57 -1.32
N ARG A 116 -4.42 -2.73 -2.27
CA ARG A 116 -4.60 -1.28 -2.25
C ARG A 116 -5.29 -0.84 -3.51
N CYS A 117 -6.38 -0.09 -3.37
CA CYS A 117 -7.04 0.61 -4.47
C CYS A 117 -7.07 2.10 -4.19
N VAL A 118 -6.61 2.93 -5.12
CA VAL A 118 -6.49 4.38 -4.97
C VAL A 118 -7.40 5.08 -5.96
N THR A 119 -8.13 6.10 -5.50
CA THR A 119 -8.91 7.01 -6.35
C THR A 119 -8.34 8.41 -6.25
N MET A 120 -7.81 8.93 -7.36
CA MET A 120 -7.21 10.27 -7.42
C MET A 120 -8.29 11.36 -7.39
N THR A 121 -8.18 12.32 -6.48
CA THR A 121 -9.20 13.38 -6.33
C THR A 121 -9.28 14.28 -7.57
N SER A 122 -8.14 14.54 -8.23
CA SER A 122 -8.07 15.48 -9.35
C SER A 122 -8.65 14.95 -10.66
N THR A 123 -8.60 13.64 -10.89
CA THR A 123 -8.98 13.01 -12.16
C THR A 123 -10.10 11.98 -12.03
N GLY A 124 -10.38 11.52 -10.81
CA GLY A 124 -11.24 10.36 -10.57
C GLY A 124 -10.62 9.04 -11.01
N LYS A 125 -9.38 9.03 -11.53
CA LYS A 125 -8.70 7.80 -11.98
C LYS A 125 -8.55 6.84 -10.80
N ILE A 126 -8.87 5.58 -11.05
CA ILE A 126 -8.72 4.49 -10.08
C ILE A 126 -7.57 3.58 -10.53
N ASP A 127 -6.68 3.25 -9.61
CA ASP A 127 -5.59 2.28 -9.82
C ASP A 127 -5.53 1.32 -8.63
N ASP A 128 -5.28 0.04 -8.89
CA ASP A 128 -5.13 -0.99 -7.86
C ASP A 128 -3.77 -1.69 -7.88
N ASN A 129 -3.44 -2.31 -6.75
CA ASN A 129 -2.23 -3.07 -6.59
C ASN A 129 -2.35 -4.13 -5.49
N TYR A 130 -1.67 -5.25 -5.69
CA TYR A 130 -1.35 -6.20 -4.63
C TYR A 130 0.10 -5.98 -4.22
N LEU A 131 0.32 -5.91 -2.92
CA LEU A 131 1.58 -5.48 -2.34
C LEU A 131 2.00 -6.47 -1.25
N VAL A 132 3.28 -6.84 -1.24
CA VAL A 132 3.91 -7.54 -0.13
C VAL A 132 4.70 -6.54 0.69
N LEU A 133 4.48 -6.58 2.00
CA LEU A 133 5.14 -5.76 2.99
C LEU A 133 6.06 -6.59 3.86
N SER A 134 7.14 -5.97 4.30
CA SER A 134 8.07 -6.49 5.30
C SER A 134 8.23 -5.49 6.46
N ARG A 135 8.44 -6.00 7.67
CA ARG A 135 8.93 -5.17 8.80
C ARG A 135 10.43 -4.92 8.75
N ILE A 136 11.16 -5.75 8.02
CA ILE A 136 12.60 -5.64 7.82
C ILE A 136 12.84 -4.84 6.54
N ASP A 137 13.70 -3.83 6.64
CA ASP A 137 14.14 -3.04 5.49
C ASP A 137 14.89 -3.91 4.46
N GLY A 138 14.98 -3.39 3.24
CA GLY A 138 15.61 -4.04 2.12
C GLY A 138 14.66 -4.93 1.31
N ASP A 139 15.24 -5.59 0.33
CA ASP A 139 14.52 -6.29 -0.72
C ASP A 139 14.23 -7.75 -0.33
N GLN A 140 13.45 -7.91 0.73
CA GLN A 140 13.09 -9.22 1.26
C GLN A 140 12.29 -10.01 0.22
N GLN A 141 12.64 -11.29 0.05
CA GLN A 141 11.87 -12.24 -0.76
C GLN A 141 10.44 -12.40 -0.22
N ILE A 142 9.52 -12.84 -1.07
CA ILE A 142 8.16 -13.18 -0.64
C ILE A 142 8.24 -14.31 0.40
N PRO A 143 7.70 -14.13 1.62
CA PRO A 143 7.68 -15.18 2.63
C PRO A 143 6.97 -16.44 2.12
N GLY A 144 7.51 -17.64 2.41
CA GLY A 144 6.92 -18.90 1.93
C GLY A 144 5.47 -19.13 2.37
N ARG A 145 5.03 -18.50 3.47
CA ARG A 145 3.62 -18.51 3.92
C ARG A 145 2.66 -17.82 2.95
N LEU A 146 3.16 -16.91 2.12
CA LEU A 146 2.38 -16.19 1.13
C LEU A 146 2.39 -16.84 -0.26
N THR A 147 3.15 -17.93 -0.48
CA THR A 147 3.34 -18.51 -1.81
C THR A 147 2.02 -18.84 -2.49
N ASP A 148 1.10 -19.50 -1.79
CA ASP A 148 -0.20 -19.88 -2.37
C ASP A 148 -1.03 -18.66 -2.76
N LEU A 149 -1.07 -17.64 -1.88
CA LEU A 149 -1.82 -16.40 -2.09
C LEU A 149 -1.21 -15.49 -3.17
N THR A 150 0.07 -15.67 -3.51
CA THR A 150 0.80 -14.78 -4.41
C THR A 150 1.14 -15.39 -5.77
N SER A 151 1.09 -16.72 -5.90
CA SER A 151 1.48 -17.47 -7.11
C SER A 151 0.82 -17.00 -8.41
N GLY A 152 -0.44 -16.55 -8.34
CA GLY A 152 -1.19 -16.04 -9.49
C GLY A 152 -1.18 -14.51 -9.65
N LEU A 153 -0.52 -13.77 -8.76
CA LEU A 153 -0.61 -12.30 -8.73
C LEU A 153 0.40 -11.62 -9.66
N GLY A 154 1.44 -12.32 -10.12
CA GLY A 154 2.46 -11.74 -11.00
C GLY A 154 3.26 -10.61 -10.33
N LEU A 155 3.60 -10.78 -9.06
CA LEU A 155 4.32 -9.78 -8.28
C LEU A 155 5.76 -9.59 -8.78
N GLN A 156 6.20 -8.34 -8.79
CA GLN A 156 7.54 -7.90 -9.18
C GLN A 156 8.28 -7.36 -7.96
N SER A 157 9.59 -7.59 -7.89
CA SER A 157 10.43 -7.09 -6.79
C SER A 157 10.64 -5.58 -6.89
N CYS A 158 10.50 -4.88 -5.78
CA CYS A 158 10.83 -3.47 -5.68
C CYS A 158 12.32 -3.20 -5.87
N GLN A 159 13.20 -4.17 -5.61
CA GLN A 159 14.62 -4.08 -5.91
C GLN A 159 14.83 -3.82 -7.41
N GLU A 160 14.23 -4.68 -8.22
CA GLU A 160 14.37 -4.66 -9.67
C GLU A 160 13.79 -3.36 -10.24
N ILE A 161 12.62 -2.97 -9.74
CA ILE A 161 11.97 -1.71 -10.14
C ILE A 161 12.85 -0.50 -9.82
N ARG A 162 13.45 -0.43 -8.63
CA ARG A 162 14.33 0.69 -8.24
C ARG A 162 15.60 0.74 -9.09
N THR A 163 16.21 -0.42 -9.40
CA THR A 163 17.44 -0.48 -10.21
C THR A 163 17.25 -0.07 -11.67
N GLN A 164 16.03 -0.13 -12.19
CA GLN A 164 15.72 0.28 -13.56
C GLN A 164 15.50 1.80 -13.71
N VAL A 165 15.44 2.54 -12.61
CA VAL A 165 15.21 3.99 -12.56
C VAL A 165 16.49 4.74 -12.14
N ALA A 166 17.56 4.02 -11.79
CA ALA A 166 18.87 4.56 -11.43
C ALA A 166 19.78 4.80 -12.64
#